data_AF-A0A9P8FBH8-F1
#
_entry.id   AF-A0A9P8FBH8-F1
#
_cell.length_a   1.000
_cell.length_b   1.000
_cell.length_c   1.000
_cell.angle_alpha   90.00
_cell.angle_beta   90.00
_cell.angle_gamma   90.00
#
_symmetry.space_group_name_H-M   'P 1'
#
loop_
_entity.id
_entity.type
_entity.pdbx_description
1 polymer ?
#
loop_
_entity_poly.entity_id
_entity_poly.type
_entity_poly.pdbx_seq_one_letter_code
_entity_poly.pdbx_strand_id
1 'polypeptide(L)'
;ARLVLKDYVKGKLLFVHPPPSEPPIDHKHFNRELYDYNHLPQKRRLQLAAMHSAARHPEIQTGDEPSLMENDDLDMIPISGAKTQRMDKQFFAPGQGRGQQNMPFHHKYTEQGQKQVENTGGKMLTGRKAKIMMALEKDMDPDDVKMMMSSKKHFKANKRAQKKVRSEYND
;
A
#
# COMPACT_ATOMS: atom_id res chain seq x y z
N ALA A 1 -20.42 2.14 -3.70
CA ALA A 1 -21.03 2.84 -4.85
C ALA A 1 -20.13 3.89 -5.51
N ARG A 2 -19.68 4.96 -4.81
CA ARG A 2 -18.97 6.12 -5.44
C ARG A 2 -17.79 5.78 -6.36
N LEU A 3 -16.97 4.78 -6.01
CA LEU A 3 -15.81 4.38 -6.81
C LEU A 3 -16.23 3.74 -8.14
N VAL A 4 -17.21 2.85 -8.10
CA VAL A 4 -17.76 2.17 -9.28
C VAL A 4 -18.41 3.17 -10.23
N LEU A 5 -19.25 4.08 -9.70
CA LEU A 5 -19.87 5.13 -10.51
C LEU A 5 -18.84 6.08 -11.15
N LYS A 6 -17.75 6.41 -10.44
CA LYS A 6 -16.67 7.21 -11.02
C LYS A 6 -16.01 6.51 -12.20
N ASP A 7 -15.85 5.20 -12.12
CA ASP A 7 -15.22 4.42 -13.18
C ASP A 7 -16.16 4.22 -14.38
N TYR A 8 -17.48 4.14 -14.15
CA TYR A 8 -18.51 4.22 -15.20
C TYR A 8 -18.47 5.57 -15.95
N VAL A 9 -18.55 6.69 -15.22
CA VAL A 9 -18.52 8.04 -15.83
C VAL A 9 -17.19 8.32 -16.55
N LYS A 10 -16.09 7.71 -16.12
CA LYS A 10 -14.77 7.83 -16.77
C LYS A 10 -14.60 6.90 -17.98
N GLY A 11 -15.57 6.06 -18.30
CA GLY A 11 -15.50 5.11 -19.42
C GLY A 11 -14.58 3.91 -19.16
N LYS A 12 -14.21 3.63 -17.90
CA LYS A 12 -13.46 2.40 -17.56
C LYS A 12 -14.38 1.18 -17.48
N LEU A 13 -15.65 1.41 -17.15
CA LEU A 13 -16.73 0.44 -17.29
C LEU A 13 -17.58 0.92 -18.47
N LEU A 14 -17.24 0.47 -19.67
CA LEU A 14 -17.93 0.86 -20.90
C LEU A 14 -19.22 0.06 -21.08
N PHE A 15 -20.34 0.75 -21.21
CA PHE A 15 -21.63 0.14 -21.47
C PHE A 15 -22.35 0.97 -22.52
N VAL A 16 -22.87 0.31 -23.55
CA VAL A 16 -23.56 0.95 -24.66
C VAL A 16 -24.98 0.41 -24.70
N HIS A 17 -25.95 1.32 -24.73
CA HIS A 17 -27.33 0.94 -24.95
C HIS A 17 -27.51 0.48 -26.41
N PRO A 18 -28.13 -0.67 -26.67
CA PRO A 18 -28.43 -1.08 -28.03
C PRO A 18 -29.37 -0.07 -28.70
N PRO A 19 -29.34 0.03 -30.03
CA PRO A 19 -30.27 0.88 -30.76
C PRO A 19 -31.72 0.47 -30.46
N PRO A 20 -32.67 1.43 -30.39
CA PRO A 20 -34.07 1.09 -30.17
C PRO A 20 -34.64 0.30 -31.37
N SER A 21 -35.02 -0.95 -31.14
CA SER A 21 -35.63 -1.84 -32.13
C SER A 21 -36.78 -2.64 -31.53
N GLU A 22 -37.72 -3.06 -32.39
CA GLU A 22 -38.71 -4.08 -32.07
C GLU A 22 -38.38 -5.34 -32.88
N PRO A 23 -38.01 -6.47 -32.27
CA PRO A 23 -37.98 -6.78 -30.84
C PRO A 23 -36.81 -6.13 -30.06
N PRO A 24 -36.93 -5.98 -28.72
CA PRO A 24 -35.85 -5.49 -27.88
C PRO A 24 -34.61 -6.40 -27.96
N ILE A 25 -33.46 -5.82 -28.28
CA ILE A 25 -32.17 -6.53 -28.28
C ILE A 25 -31.71 -6.70 -26.83
N ASP A 26 -31.25 -7.89 -26.45
CA ASP A 26 -30.66 -8.12 -25.14
C ASP A 26 -29.38 -7.28 -24.94
N HIS A 27 -29.36 -6.51 -23.86
CA HIS A 27 -28.26 -5.61 -23.52
C HIS A 27 -26.97 -6.39 -23.23
N LYS A 28 -27.06 -7.57 -22.60
CA LYS A 28 -25.87 -8.39 -22.30
C LYS A 28 -25.25 -8.93 -23.58
N HIS A 29 -26.07 -9.45 -24.49
CA HIS A 29 -25.62 -9.92 -25.79
C HIS A 29 -24.91 -8.82 -26.61
N PHE A 30 -25.51 -7.62 -26.68
CA PHE A 30 -24.94 -6.49 -27.44
C PHE A 30 -23.59 -6.01 -26.89
N ASN A 31 -23.38 -6.08 -25.57
CA ASN A 31 -22.16 -5.58 -24.90
C ASN A 31 -21.09 -6.65 -24.67
N ARG A 32 -21.28 -7.90 -25.15
CA ARG A 32 -20.39 -9.04 -24.84
C ARG A 32 -18.94 -8.83 -25.27
N GLU A 33 -18.71 -8.16 -26.39
CA GLU A 33 -17.38 -7.92 -26.97
C GLU A 33 -16.62 -6.75 -26.29
N LEU A 34 -17.32 -5.91 -25.52
CA LEU A 34 -16.71 -4.71 -24.90
C LEU A 34 -15.70 -5.06 -23.80
N TYR A 35 -15.79 -6.27 -23.23
CA TYR A 35 -14.99 -6.69 -22.09
C TYR A 35 -14.16 -7.95 -22.36
N ASP A 36 -13.60 -8.06 -23.55
CA ASP A 36 -12.65 -9.12 -23.87
C ASP A 36 -11.30 -8.92 -23.19
N TYR A 37 -10.61 -10.05 -22.94
CA TYR A 37 -9.23 -10.08 -22.43
C TYR A 37 -8.29 -9.16 -23.21
N ASN A 38 -8.52 -8.99 -24.52
CA ASN A 38 -7.68 -8.18 -25.40
C ASN A 38 -7.81 -6.66 -25.19
N HIS A 39 -8.98 -6.18 -24.74
CA HIS A 39 -9.26 -4.76 -24.52
C HIS A 39 -8.81 -4.26 -23.15
N LEU A 40 -8.38 -5.17 -22.27
CA LEU A 40 -7.87 -4.83 -20.95
C LEU A 40 -6.44 -4.23 -21.05
N PRO A 41 -6.11 -3.20 -20.25
CA PRO A 41 -4.75 -2.68 -20.17
C PRO A 41 -3.75 -3.80 -19.88
N GLN A 42 -2.55 -3.75 -20.48
CA GLN A 42 -1.54 -4.81 -20.37
C GLN A 42 -1.24 -5.22 -18.92
N LYS A 43 -1.20 -4.25 -17.98
CA LYS A 43 -1.03 -4.54 -16.55
C LYS A 43 -2.16 -5.41 -15.98
N ARG A 44 -3.40 -5.15 -16.38
CA ARG A 44 -4.57 -5.91 -15.93
C ARG A 44 -4.63 -7.28 -16.60
N ARG A 45 -4.26 -7.38 -17.89
CA ARG A 45 -4.11 -8.67 -18.58
C ARG A 45 -3.09 -9.58 -17.89
N LEU A 46 -1.91 -9.05 -17.55
CA LEU A 46 -0.88 -9.79 -16.83
C LEU A 46 -1.34 -10.22 -15.43
N GLN A 47 -2.08 -9.36 -14.73
CA GLN A 47 -2.64 -9.69 -13.43
C GLN A 47 -3.69 -10.81 -13.53
N LEU A 48 -4.61 -10.72 -14.48
CA LEU A 48 -5.61 -11.76 -14.73
C LEU A 48 -4.94 -13.07 -15.16
N ALA A 49 -3.99 -13.04 -16.09
CA ALA A 49 -3.23 -14.22 -16.49
C ALA A 49 -2.47 -14.86 -15.31
N ALA A 50 -1.85 -14.06 -14.45
CA ALA A 50 -1.21 -14.53 -13.23
C ALA A 50 -2.22 -15.18 -12.26
N MET A 51 -3.39 -14.55 -12.07
CA MET A 51 -4.47 -15.09 -11.23
C MET A 51 -5.03 -16.40 -11.80
N HIS A 52 -5.34 -16.47 -13.10
CA HIS A 52 -5.80 -17.69 -13.78
C HIS A 52 -4.74 -18.80 -13.73
N SER A 53 -3.46 -18.47 -13.90
CA SER A 53 -2.37 -19.44 -13.79
C SER A 53 -2.20 -19.97 -12.37
N ALA A 54 -2.43 -19.14 -11.36
CA ALA A 54 -2.40 -19.54 -9.96
C ALA A 54 -3.66 -20.30 -9.53
N ALA A 55 -4.78 -20.08 -10.23
CA ALA A 55 -6.08 -20.71 -9.99
C ALA A 55 -6.32 -22.00 -10.78
N ARG A 56 -5.41 -22.40 -11.69
CA ARG A 56 -5.51 -23.68 -12.41
C ARG A 56 -5.34 -24.86 -11.44
N HIS A 57 -6.45 -25.27 -10.84
CA HIS A 57 -6.71 -26.66 -10.49
C HIS A 57 -7.03 -27.42 -11.79
N PRO A 58 -6.57 -28.66 -11.99
CA PRO A 58 -6.45 -29.30 -13.31
C PRO A 58 -7.76 -29.77 -14.00
N GLU A 59 -8.95 -29.33 -13.60
CA GLU A 59 -10.19 -30.07 -13.96
C GLU A 59 -11.20 -29.37 -14.89
N ILE A 60 -10.97 -28.15 -15.37
CA ILE A 60 -11.94 -27.49 -16.28
C ILE A 60 -11.23 -26.93 -17.51
N GLN A 61 -11.05 -27.79 -18.51
CA GLN A 61 -10.73 -27.43 -19.90
C GLN A 61 -11.98 -27.65 -20.76
N THR A 62 -12.80 -26.61 -20.91
CA THR A 62 -13.77 -26.53 -22.01
C THR A 62 -13.40 -25.32 -22.87
N GLY A 63 -13.10 -25.59 -24.14
CA GLY A 63 -12.42 -24.70 -25.08
C GLY A 63 -13.29 -23.63 -25.74
N ASP A 64 -14.08 -22.89 -24.95
CA ASP A 64 -14.69 -21.64 -25.38
C ASP A 64 -14.11 -20.52 -24.52
N GLU A 65 -13.50 -19.50 -25.16
CA GLU A 65 -12.97 -18.30 -24.48
C GLU A 65 -14.13 -17.62 -23.73
N PRO A 66 -14.19 -17.73 -22.39
CA PRO A 66 -15.37 -17.30 -21.66
C PRO A 66 -15.33 -15.77 -21.54
N SER A 67 -16.35 -15.11 -22.08
CA SER A 67 -16.56 -13.68 -21.87
C SER A 67 -16.59 -13.38 -20.37
N LEU A 68 -15.86 -12.35 -19.93
CA LEU A 68 -15.75 -11.97 -18.52
C LEU A 68 -17.12 -11.61 -17.90
N MET A 69 -18.13 -11.32 -18.73
CA MET A 69 -19.50 -10.97 -18.33
C MET A 69 -20.41 -12.17 -18.07
N GLU A 70 -20.03 -13.38 -18.47
CA GLU A 70 -20.87 -14.59 -18.38
C GLU A 70 -20.59 -15.40 -17.10
N ASN A 71 -19.47 -15.14 -16.43
CA ASN A 71 -19.12 -15.77 -15.16
C ASN A 71 -19.63 -14.91 -13.99
N ASP A 72 -20.92 -15.06 -13.65
CA ASP A 72 -21.49 -14.50 -12.41
C ASP A 72 -20.90 -15.19 -11.15
N ASP A 73 -20.29 -16.37 -11.33
CA ASP A 73 -19.55 -17.12 -10.33
C ASP A 73 -18.06 -16.73 -10.35
N LEU A 74 -17.76 -15.49 -9.98
CA LEU A 74 -16.39 -15.12 -9.63
C LEU A 74 -16.08 -15.77 -8.27
N ASP A 75 -15.77 -17.07 -8.31
CA ASP A 75 -15.31 -17.84 -7.16
C ASP A 75 -14.25 -17.02 -6.42
N MET A 76 -14.49 -16.75 -5.13
CA MET A 76 -13.57 -16.06 -4.25
C MET A 76 -12.32 -16.91 -4.06
N ILE A 77 -11.41 -16.87 -5.03
CA ILE A 77 -10.15 -17.60 -4.99
C ILE A 77 -9.41 -17.15 -3.74
N PRO A 78 -9.10 -18.05 -2.78
CA PRO A 78 -8.36 -17.67 -1.59
C PRO A 78 -6.98 -17.17 -2.02
N ILE A 79 -6.69 -15.90 -1.75
CA ILE A 79 -5.42 -15.25 -2.09
C ILE A 79 -4.33 -15.77 -1.15
N SER A 80 -3.80 -16.95 -1.45
CA SER A 80 -2.58 -17.48 -0.82
C SER A 80 -1.38 -17.06 -1.66
N GLY A 81 -0.50 -16.21 -1.11
CA GLY A 81 0.68 -15.73 -1.82
C GLY A 81 1.81 -15.34 -0.86
N ALA A 82 3.03 -15.18 -1.39
CA ALA A 82 4.22 -14.89 -0.58
C ALA A 82 4.06 -13.63 0.30
N LYS A 83 3.29 -12.64 -0.17
CA LYS A 83 2.97 -11.44 0.62
C LYS A 83 2.04 -11.76 1.78
N THR A 84 0.98 -12.55 1.58
CA THR A 84 0.03 -12.91 2.65
C THR A 84 0.73 -13.80 3.67
N GLN A 85 1.52 -14.78 3.24
CA GLN A 85 2.36 -15.58 4.12
C GLN A 85 3.37 -14.74 4.93
N ARG A 86 3.98 -13.71 4.32
CA ARG A 86 4.88 -12.80 5.04
C ARG A 86 4.13 -11.93 6.05
N MET A 87 2.94 -11.47 5.70
CA MET A 87 2.08 -10.70 6.61
C MET A 87 1.65 -11.57 7.80
N ASP A 88 1.20 -12.80 7.55
CA ASP A 88 0.80 -13.75 8.59
C ASP A 88 1.99 -14.09 9.48
N LYS A 89 3.16 -14.37 8.90
CA LYS A 89 4.39 -14.61 9.67
C LYS A 89 4.78 -13.42 10.54
N GLN A 90 4.61 -12.19 10.06
CA GLN A 90 4.88 -10.98 10.85
C GLN A 90 3.82 -10.73 11.93
N PHE A 91 2.57 -11.04 11.63
CA PHE A 91 1.45 -10.85 12.55
C PHE A 91 1.49 -11.85 13.71
N PHE A 92 1.73 -13.13 13.42
CA PHE A 92 1.82 -14.21 14.41
C PHE A 92 3.23 -14.42 14.98
N ALA A 93 4.22 -13.60 14.61
CA ALA A 93 5.56 -13.69 15.18
C ALA A 93 5.55 -13.32 16.68
N PRO A 94 6.16 -14.15 17.56
CA PRO A 94 6.23 -13.87 18.98
C PRO A 94 6.99 -12.56 19.24
N GLY A 95 6.37 -11.65 20.00
CA GLY A 95 6.99 -10.39 20.44
C GLY A 95 7.18 -9.31 19.37
N GLN A 96 6.71 -9.50 18.13
CA GLN A 96 6.91 -8.56 17.01
C GLN A 96 5.61 -8.07 16.37
N GLY A 97 4.44 -8.50 16.88
CA GLY A 97 3.15 -8.03 16.42
C GLY A 97 3.04 -6.51 16.57
N ARG A 98 3.27 -5.77 15.49
CA ARG A 98 3.02 -4.32 15.39
C ARG A 98 1.52 -4.08 15.34
N GLY A 99 0.80 -4.49 16.38
CA GLY A 99 -0.60 -4.18 16.60
C GLY A 99 -0.77 -2.71 16.95
N GLN A 100 -0.49 -1.81 16.01
CA GLN A 100 -0.99 -0.45 16.13
C GLN A 100 -2.51 -0.51 16.01
N GLN A 101 -3.17 -0.50 17.15
CA GLN A 101 -4.61 -0.29 17.23
C GLN A 101 -4.89 1.16 16.82
N ASN A 102 -5.62 1.34 15.71
CA ASN A 102 -6.12 2.66 15.34
C ASN A 102 -7.22 3.05 16.33
N MET A 103 -6.84 3.75 17.39
CA MET A 103 -7.78 4.29 18.36
C MET A 103 -8.43 5.58 17.85
N PRO A 104 -9.72 5.83 18.18
CA PRO A 104 -10.38 7.10 17.89
C PRO A 104 -9.63 8.29 18.48
N PHE A 105 -9.77 9.48 17.85
CA PHE A 105 -9.09 10.69 18.32
C PHE A 105 -9.36 11.02 19.80
N HIS A 106 -10.59 10.75 20.27
CA HIS A 106 -11.02 10.99 21.64
C HIS A 106 -10.35 10.09 22.68
N HIS A 107 -9.78 8.95 22.28
CA HIS A 107 -9.09 8.03 23.18
C HIS A 107 -7.89 8.66 23.90
N LYS A 108 -7.37 9.79 23.41
CA LYS A 108 -6.28 10.53 24.07
C LYS A 108 -6.73 11.28 25.33
N TYR A 109 -8.02 11.56 25.44
CA TYR A 109 -8.59 12.36 26.54
C TYR A 109 -9.32 11.49 27.57
N THR A 110 -9.44 10.18 27.34
CA THR A 110 -9.97 9.26 28.34
C THR A 110 -8.94 9.05 29.44
N GLU A 111 -9.37 8.71 30.66
CA GLU A 111 -8.48 8.40 31.78
C GLU A 111 -7.46 7.30 31.42
N GLN A 112 -7.88 6.31 30.62
CA GLN A 112 -6.99 5.25 30.12
C GLN A 112 -5.96 5.78 29.13
N GLY A 113 -6.34 6.70 28.23
CA GLY A 113 -5.43 7.37 27.31
C GLY A 113 -4.43 8.27 28.02
N GLN A 114 -4.88 9.00 29.06
CA GLN A 114 -4.03 9.84 29.89
C GLN A 114 -3.03 9.01 30.69
N LYS A 115 -3.47 7.92 31.33
CA LYS A 115 -2.57 6.98 32.04
C LYS A 115 -1.56 6.31 31.10
N GLN A 116 -1.95 6.00 29.85
CA GLN A 116 -0.99 5.51 28.85
C GLN A 116 0.05 6.57 28.49
N VAL A 117 -0.38 7.82 28.32
CA VAL A 117 0.51 8.97 28.09
C VAL A 117 1.43 9.17 29.30
N GLU A 118 0.94 9.06 30.54
CA GLU A 118 1.74 9.22 31.76
C GLU A 118 2.76 8.08 31.95
N ASN A 119 2.31 6.82 31.85
CA ASN A 119 3.19 5.64 31.99
C ASN A 119 4.24 5.53 30.88
N THR A 120 4.02 6.17 29.73
CA THR A 120 4.99 6.23 28.63
C THR A 120 5.71 7.57 28.50
N GLY A 121 5.54 8.50 29.46
CA GLY A 121 6.28 9.75 29.54
C GLY A 121 5.85 10.82 28.53
N GLY A 122 4.56 11.12 28.44
CA GLY A 122 4.00 11.82 27.30
C GLY A 122 4.03 10.91 26.07
N LYS A 123 3.59 11.37 24.89
CA LYS A 123 4.13 10.74 23.68
C LYS A 123 5.66 10.84 23.78
N MET A 124 6.34 9.70 23.97
CA MET A 124 7.80 9.57 23.87
C MET A 124 8.27 10.57 22.81
N LEU A 125 8.99 11.61 23.23
CA LEU A 125 9.36 12.69 22.32
C LEU A 125 10.11 12.02 21.17
N THR A 126 9.60 12.14 19.94
CA THR A 126 10.20 11.47 18.78
C THR A 126 10.86 12.48 17.86
N GLY A 127 11.85 12.00 17.09
CA GLY A 127 12.50 12.81 16.05
C GLY A 127 13.28 14.01 16.63
N ARG A 128 12.93 15.22 16.18
CA ARG A 128 13.67 16.45 16.54
C ARG A 128 13.52 16.80 18.03
N LYS A 129 12.33 16.64 18.60
CA LYS A 129 12.08 16.98 20.02
C LYS A 129 12.88 16.09 20.97
N ALA A 130 12.96 14.80 20.66
CA ALA A 130 13.79 13.83 21.39
C ALA A 130 15.25 14.26 21.42
N LYS A 131 15.78 14.65 20.25
CA LYS A 131 17.19 15.03 20.08
C LYS A 131 17.52 16.32 20.84
N ILE A 132 16.60 17.27 20.88
CA ILE A 132 16.79 18.53 21.61
C ILE A 132 16.77 18.28 23.12
N MET A 133 15.83 17.47 23.62
CA MET A 133 15.82 17.12 25.05
C MET A 133 17.09 16.35 25.44
N MET A 134 17.50 15.39 24.62
CA MET A 134 18.75 14.66 24.86
C MET A 134 20.00 15.56 24.79
N ALA A 135 19.99 16.59 23.94
CA ALA A 135 21.05 17.60 23.86
C ALA A 135 21.10 18.43 25.13
N LEU A 136 19.93 18.87 25.62
CA LEU A 136 19.78 19.61 26.86
C LEU A 136 20.16 18.78 28.10
N GLU A 137 19.78 17.50 28.15
CA GLU A 137 20.09 16.59 29.26
C GLU A 137 21.57 16.24 29.37
N LYS A 138 22.32 16.33 28.27
CA LYS A 138 23.73 15.92 28.18
C LYS A 138 24.68 17.11 27.96
N ASP A 139 24.16 18.33 28.01
CA ASP A 139 24.90 19.57 27.73
C ASP A 139 25.72 19.49 26.42
N MET A 140 25.13 18.90 25.38
CA MET A 140 25.74 18.77 24.05
C MET A 140 25.01 19.61 23.02
N ASP A 141 25.71 20.01 21.96
CA ASP A 141 25.05 20.69 20.85
C ASP A 141 24.07 19.75 20.12
N PRO A 142 22.88 20.24 19.68
CA PRO A 142 21.87 19.42 19.02
C PRO A 142 22.36 18.75 17.73
N ASP A 143 23.35 19.34 17.06
CA ASP A 143 23.97 18.78 15.86
C ASP A 143 24.89 17.60 16.18
N ASP A 144 25.53 17.56 17.36
CA ASP A 144 26.36 16.44 17.80
C ASP A 144 25.50 15.23 18.21
N VAL A 145 24.39 15.48 18.92
CA VAL A 145 23.39 14.44 19.21
C VAL A 145 22.82 13.83 17.93
N LYS A 146 22.60 14.67 16.90
CA LYS A 146 22.12 14.21 15.59
C LYS A 146 23.15 13.33 14.88
N MET A 147 24.45 13.62 15.00
CA MET A 147 25.51 12.79 14.44
C MET A 147 25.65 11.46 15.19
N MET A 148 25.54 11.48 16.52
CA MET A 148 25.63 10.28 17.36
C MET A 148 24.44 9.33 17.15
N MET A 149 23.24 9.87 16.96
CA MET A 149 21.99 9.10 16.77
C MET A 149 21.69 8.71 15.31
N SER A 150 22.41 9.27 14.34
CA SER A 150 22.20 8.98 12.91
C SER A 150 23.35 8.14 12.36
N SER A 151 23.33 6.84 12.66
CA SER A 151 24.34 5.88 12.17
C SER A 151 24.28 5.60 10.66
N LYS A 152 23.33 6.22 9.94
CA LYS A 152 23.22 6.03 8.48
C LYS A 152 24.27 6.90 7.79
N LYS A 153 25.44 6.29 7.56
CA LYS A 153 26.53 6.82 6.73
C LYS A 153 26.01 7.07 5.31
N HIS A 154 25.37 8.21 5.08
CA HIS A 154 25.24 8.72 3.73
C HIS A 154 26.66 9.01 3.25
N PHE A 155 27.01 8.54 2.05
CA PHE A 155 28.27 8.77 1.32
C PHE A 155 28.59 10.27 1.05
N LYS A 156 28.03 11.19 1.84
CA LYS A 156 28.32 12.62 1.89
C LYS A 156 29.36 13.00 2.97
N ALA A 157 29.75 12.09 3.86
CA ALA A 157 30.80 12.37 4.86
C ALA A 157 32.13 12.78 4.21
N ASN A 158 32.51 12.14 3.09
CA ASN A 158 33.71 12.51 2.33
C ASN A 158 33.67 13.95 1.78
N LYS A 159 32.49 14.49 1.47
CA LYS A 159 32.37 15.88 0.96
C LYS A 159 32.63 16.93 2.05
N ARG A 160 32.36 16.61 3.33
CA ARG A 160 32.65 17.52 4.45
C ARG A 160 34.12 17.44 4.88
N ALA A 161 34.71 16.25 4.88
CA ALA A 161 36.14 16.08 5.10
C ALA A 161 36.99 16.78 4.02
N GLN A 162 36.62 16.61 2.74
CA GLN A 162 37.32 17.28 1.62
C GLN A 162 37.18 18.80 1.63
N LYS A 163 36.12 19.36 2.23
CA LYS A 163 35.96 20.82 2.36
C LYS A 163 36.87 21.43 3.42
N LYS A 164 37.18 20.70 4.50
CA LYS A 164 38.15 21.15 5.52
C LYS A 164 39.58 21.18 5.00
N VAL A 165 39.97 20.19 4.19
CA VAL A 165 41.33 20.13 3.60
C VAL A 165 41.57 21.25 2.58
N ARG A 166 40.52 21.74 1.90
CA ARG A 166 40.65 22.72 0.82
C ARG A 166 40.77 24.18 1.28
N SER A 167 40.61 24.46 2.58
CA SER A 167 40.73 25.83 3.11
C SER A 167 42.12 26.18 3.65
N GLU A 168 43.08 25.25 3.63
CA GLU A 168 44.41 25.46 4.23
C GLU A 168 45.51 25.91 3.26
N TYR A 169 45.21 26.16 1.98
CA TYR A 169 46.19 26.75 1.06
C TYR A 169 45.53 27.78 0.16
N ASN A 170 45.67 29.04 0.52
CA ASN A 170 45.73 30.24 -0.33
C ASN A 170 46.29 31.37 0.53
N ASP A 171 47.60 31.34 0.75
CA ASP A 171 48.44 32.55 0.80
C ASP A 171 49.02 32.76 -0.60
#